data_AF-A0A7C4G8I8-F1
#
_entry.id   AF-A0A7C4G8I8-F1
#
_cell.length_a   1.000
_cell.length_b   1.000
_cell.length_c   1.000
_cell.angle_alpha   90.00
_cell.angle_beta   90.00
_cell.angle_gamma   90.00
#
_symmetry.space_group_name_H-M   'P 1'
#
loop_
_entity.id
_entity.type
_entity.pdbx_description
1 polymer ?
#
loop_
_entity_poly.entity_id
_entity_poly.type
_entity_poly.pdbx_seq_one_letter_code
_entity_poly.pdbx_strand_id
1 'polypeptide(L)'
;MERAGLKVDVYQGEQVTIDLLNNIGGYGLIILRVHSTVYVKYGFLYLFSTEKYSRTKYVYEQLQGAFKEAYTFDEREGPYFALRADLFGSENGLVGSTIILMGCNGTNSEHMINKLFERGVKAIIAWNGYVDLEYTDKVTLNLLKTVYEEGLDFPEAVEKIMKNMGLDPVWKSKLEYLAKPIPNS
;
A
#
# COMPACT_ATOMS: atom_id res chain seq x y z
N MET A 1 12.88 -1.76 -13.55
CA MET A 1 12.29 -3.09 -13.30
C MET A 1 12.37 -3.97 -14.54
N GLU A 2 11.83 -3.59 -15.69
CA GLU A 2 11.99 -4.38 -16.94
C GLU A 2 13.46 -4.51 -17.37
N ARG A 3 14.26 -3.44 -17.23
CA ARG A 3 15.72 -3.50 -17.47
C ARG A 3 16.46 -4.46 -16.54
N ALA A 4 15.85 -4.81 -15.40
CA ALA A 4 16.36 -5.82 -14.47
C ALA A 4 15.80 -7.22 -14.76
N GLY A 5 15.12 -7.42 -15.90
CA GLY A 5 14.56 -8.71 -16.33
C GLY A 5 13.22 -9.09 -15.68
N LEU A 6 12.57 -8.16 -14.99
CA LEU A 6 11.29 -8.42 -14.32
C LEU A 6 10.11 -8.24 -15.28
N LYS A 7 9.15 -9.17 -15.23
CA LYS A 7 7.82 -8.96 -15.81
C LYS A 7 7.05 -7.96 -14.94
N VAL A 8 6.55 -6.90 -15.55
CA VAL A 8 5.82 -5.83 -14.86
C VAL A 8 4.45 -5.67 -15.50
N ASP A 9 3.41 -5.67 -14.67
CA ASP A 9 2.06 -5.28 -15.06
C ASP A 9 1.75 -3.92 -14.41
N VAL A 10 1.15 -3.01 -15.18
CA VAL A 10 0.82 -1.65 -14.71
C VAL A 10 -0.68 -1.43 -14.86
N TYR A 11 -1.32 -1.05 -13.74
CA TYR A 11 -2.71 -0.67 -13.68
C TYR A 11 -2.80 0.80 -13.24
N GLN A 12 -3.49 1.63 -14.00
CA GLN A 12 -3.52 3.07 -13.76
C GLN A 12 -4.89 3.69 -14.07
N GLY A 13 -5.14 4.86 -13.50
CA GLY A 13 -6.39 5.61 -13.72
C GLY A 13 -7.61 4.76 -13.40
N GLU A 14 -8.58 4.73 -14.31
CA GLU A 14 -9.87 4.03 -14.15
C GLU A 14 -9.74 2.50 -13.96
N GLN A 15 -8.56 1.91 -14.20
CA GLN A 15 -8.32 0.49 -13.95
C GLN A 15 -8.22 0.15 -12.46
N VAL A 16 -7.89 1.12 -11.60
CA VAL A 16 -7.70 0.93 -10.15
C VAL A 16 -9.05 0.89 -9.42
N THR A 17 -9.85 -0.13 -9.72
CA THR A 17 -11.20 -0.34 -9.17
C THR A 17 -11.17 -1.13 -7.86
N ILE A 18 -12.31 -1.19 -7.17
CA ILE A 18 -12.46 -2.07 -5.99
C ILE A 18 -12.25 -3.53 -6.38
N ASP A 19 -12.76 -3.94 -7.55
CA ASP A 19 -12.61 -5.31 -8.03
C ASP A 19 -11.14 -5.67 -8.27
N LEU A 20 -10.36 -4.80 -8.92
CA LEU A 20 -8.92 -5.03 -9.09
C LEU A 20 -8.22 -5.14 -7.74
N LEU A 21 -8.42 -4.17 -6.84
CA LEU A 21 -7.75 -4.15 -5.54
C LEU A 21 -8.12 -5.38 -4.69
N ASN A 22 -9.33 -5.91 -4.81
CA ASN A 22 -9.81 -7.06 -4.05
C ASN A 22 -9.41 -8.41 -4.66
N ASN A 23 -9.01 -8.46 -5.93
CA ASN A 23 -8.70 -9.71 -6.63
C ASN A 23 -7.24 -9.86 -7.08
N ILE A 24 -6.43 -8.80 -7.00
CA ILE A 24 -5.02 -8.85 -7.41
C ILE A 24 -4.24 -9.94 -6.67
N GLY A 25 -3.36 -10.64 -7.38
CA GLY A 25 -2.54 -11.71 -6.82
C GLY A 25 -1.57 -12.29 -7.84
N GLY A 26 -0.65 -13.13 -7.37
CA GLY A 26 0.36 -13.79 -8.21
C GLY A 26 1.63 -12.96 -8.46
N TYR A 27 1.89 -11.94 -7.64
CA TYR A 27 3.03 -11.04 -7.77
C TYR A 27 4.02 -11.20 -6.62
N GLY A 28 5.31 -11.26 -6.92
CA GLY A 28 6.36 -11.24 -5.88
C GLY A 28 6.58 -9.86 -5.25
N LEU A 29 6.30 -8.79 -6.00
CA LEU A 29 6.35 -7.40 -5.55
C LEU A 29 5.10 -6.68 -6.04
N ILE A 30 4.40 -5.99 -5.13
CA ILE A 30 3.25 -5.15 -5.45
C ILE A 30 3.52 -3.74 -4.94
N ILE A 31 3.32 -2.74 -5.80
CA ILE A 31 3.54 -1.32 -5.47
C ILE A 31 2.21 -0.60 -5.60
N LEU A 32 1.70 -0.08 -4.49
CA LEU A 32 0.44 0.62 -4.40
C LEU A 32 0.69 2.13 -4.29
N ARG A 33 0.70 2.79 -5.45
CA ARG A 33 0.69 4.25 -5.57
C ARG A 33 -0.75 4.78 -5.51
N VAL A 34 -1.40 4.59 -4.35
CA VAL A 34 -2.77 5.04 -4.09
C VAL A 34 -2.81 5.88 -2.82
N HIS A 35 -3.79 6.77 -2.71
CA HIS A 35 -4.07 7.43 -1.44
C HIS A 35 -4.54 6.41 -0.40
N SER A 36 -4.27 6.70 0.87
CA SER A 36 -4.77 5.91 1.98
C SER A 36 -5.06 6.78 3.19
N THR A 37 -6.03 6.36 3.99
CA THR A 37 -6.43 7.05 5.22
C THR A 37 -6.81 6.05 6.31
N VAL A 38 -6.58 6.43 7.56
CA VAL A 38 -7.00 5.63 8.71
C VAL A 38 -8.36 6.13 9.19
N TYR A 39 -9.33 5.22 9.23
CA TYR A 39 -10.61 5.50 9.86
C TYR A 39 -10.47 5.43 11.38
N VAL A 40 -10.20 6.58 11.99
CA VAL A 40 -9.82 6.76 13.40
C VAL A 40 -10.71 6.00 14.38
N LYS A 41 -12.02 5.92 14.13
CA LYS A 41 -12.97 5.24 15.02
C LYS A 41 -12.64 3.75 15.24
N TYR A 42 -12.10 3.07 14.23
CA TYR A 42 -11.81 1.63 14.28
C TYR A 42 -10.35 1.28 13.97
N GLY A 43 -9.49 2.27 13.69
CA GLY A 43 -8.07 2.02 13.38
C GLY A 43 -7.84 1.26 12.06
N PHE A 44 -8.81 1.25 11.16
CA PHE A 44 -8.69 0.56 9.87
C PHE A 44 -8.11 1.49 8.81
N LEU A 45 -7.09 1.00 8.10
CA LEU A 45 -6.57 1.65 6.90
C LEU A 45 -7.49 1.37 5.70
N TYR A 46 -7.77 2.39 4.90
CA TYR A 46 -8.49 2.27 3.64
C TYR A 46 -7.61 2.74 2.48
N LEU A 47 -7.59 1.97 1.40
CA LEU A 47 -6.90 2.24 0.14
C LEU A 47 -7.90 2.83 -0.85
N PHE A 48 -7.57 3.97 -1.43
CA PHE A 48 -8.45 4.65 -2.38
C PHE A 48 -8.42 3.93 -3.73
N SER A 49 -9.61 3.70 -4.29
CA SER A 49 -9.76 3.34 -5.70
C SER A 49 -10.01 4.60 -6.54
N THR A 50 -10.02 4.45 -7.86
CA THR A 50 -10.49 5.48 -8.80
C THR A 50 -11.97 5.32 -9.16
N GLU A 51 -12.64 4.34 -8.54
CA GLU A 51 -14.04 4.07 -8.78
C GLU A 51 -14.93 5.05 -8.01
N LYS A 52 -15.81 5.78 -8.72
CA LYS A 52 -16.74 6.72 -8.10
C LYS A 52 -17.66 6.01 -7.12
N TYR A 53 -17.83 6.61 -5.95
CA TYR A 53 -18.68 6.06 -4.92
C TYR A 53 -20.15 6.09 -5.34
N SER A 54 -20.88 5.02 -4.99
CA SER A 54 -22.32 4.93 -5.14
C SER A 54 -22.94 4.27 -3.92
N ARG A 55 -24.02 4.87 -3.39
CA ARG A 55 -24.78 4.30 -2.27
C ARG A 55 -25.49 2.98 -2.62
N THR A 56 -25.67 2.68 -3.90
CA THR A 56 -26.42 1.51 -4.38
C THR A 56 -25.53 0.37 -4.88
N LYS A 57 -24.21 0.56 -4.96
CA LYS A 57 -23.26 -0.48 -5.36
C LYS A 57 -22.55 -1.05 -4.14
N TYR A 58 -22.31 -2.36 -4.07
CA TYR A 58 -21.64 -2.99 -2.92
C TYR A 58 -22.33 -2.73 -1.57
N VAL A 59 -23.66 -2.73 -1.55
CA VAL A 59 -24.45 -2.34 -0.36
C VAL A 59 -24.07 -3.18 0.86
N TYR A 60 -23.87 -4.49 0.68
CA TYR A 60 -23.53 -5.38 1.77
C TYR A 60 -22.13 -5.11 2.32
N GLU A 61 -21.15 -4.95 1.43
CA GLU A 61 -19.76 -4.67 1.78
C GLU A 61 -19.61 -3.29 2.44
N GLN A 62 -20.41 -2.30 2.02
CA GLN A 62 -20.50 -1.00 2.68
C GLN A 62 -21.03 -1.11 4.11
N LEU A 63 -22.09 -1.90 4.32
CA LEU A 63 -22.66 -2.13 5.66
C LEU A 63 -21.65 -2.82 6.60
N GLN A 64 -20.83 -3.73 6.06
CA GLN A 64 -19.74 -4.39 6.79
C GLN A 64 -18.48 -3.52 6.95
N GLY A 65 -18.47 -2.31 6.38
CA GLY A 65 -17.31 -1.43 6.37
C GLY A 65 -16.11 -2.03 5.62
N ALA A 66 -16.35 -2.93 4.67
CA ALA A 66 -15.32 -3.40 3.75
C ALA A 66 -14.97 -2.29 2.75
N PHE A 67 -15.97 -1.55 2.27
CA PHE A 67 -15.79 -0.39 1.41
C PHE A 67 -16.40 0.86 2.05
N LYS A 68 -15.78 2.02 1.82
CA LYS A 68 -16.28 3.33 2.29
C LYS A 68 -16.21 4.38 1.20
N GLU A 69 -17.05 5.41 1.32
CA GLU A 69 -16.83 6.66 0.62
C GLU A 69 -15.58 7.36 1.17
N ALA A 70 -14.76 7.91 0.28
CA ALA A 70 -13.56 8.64 0.63
C ALA A 70 -13.38 9.86 -0.28
N TYR A 71 -12.87 10.94 0.29
CA TYR A 71 -12.64 12.22 -0.39
C TYR A 71 -11.13 12.46 -0.49
N THR A 72 -10.68 12.91 -1.66
CA THR A 72 -9.32 13.45 -1.83
C THR A 72 -9.25 14.85 -1.21
N PHE A 73 -8.08 15.49 -1.26
CA PHE A 73 -7.94 16.88 -0.81
C PHE A 73 -8.79 17.88 -1.64
N ASP A 74 -9.20 17.50 -2.85
CA ASP A 74 -10.20 18.24 -3.63
C ASP A 74 -11.54 17.50 -3.57
N GLU A 75 -12.44 17.95 -2.71
CA GLU A 75 -13.76 17.33 -2.53
C GLU A 75 -14.61 17.33 -3.81
N ARG A 76 -14.27 18.15 -4.82
CA ARG A 76 -14.95 18.17 -6.13
C ARG A 76 -14.59 16.97 -7.00
N GLU A 77 -13.47 16.32 -6.72
CA GLU A 77 -13.06 15.09 -7.39
C GLU A 77 -13.75 13.87 -6.79
N GLY A 78 -14.24 13.94 -5.55
CA GLY A 78 -14.85 12.81 -4.85
C GLY A 78 -16.37 12.74 -4.96
N PRO A 79 -17.00 11.79 -4.23
CA PRO A 79 -16.36 10.71 -3.47
C PRO A 79 -15.97 9.50 -4.34
N TYR A 80 -14.94 8.79 -3.91
CA TYR A 80 -14.51 7.49 -4.47
C TYR A 80 -14.75 6.36 -3.47
N PHE A 81 -14.85 5.13 -3.96
CA PHE A 81 -14.77 3.97 -3.08
C PHE A 81 -13.34 3.78 -2.56
N ALA A 82 -13.23 3.43 -1.28
CA ALA A 82 -11.99 3.00 -0.66
C ALA A 82 -12.15 1.61 -0.04
N LEU A 83 -11.19 0.72 -0.31
CA LEU A 83 -11.13 -0.66 0.16
C LEU A 83 -10.45 -0.71 1.53
N ARG A 84 -11.04 -1.40 2.50
CA ARG A 84 -10.36 -1.69 3.76
C ARG A 84 -9.13 -2.57 3.49
N ALA A 85 -7.96 -2.09 3.88
CA ALA A 85 -6.68 -2.62 3.41
C ALA A 85 -6.38 -4.07 3.85
N ASP A 86 -7.03 -4.58 4.90
CA ASP A 86 -6.94 -5.99 5.30
C ASP A 86 -7.56 -6.96 4.27
N LEU A 87 -8.45 -6.45 3.42
CA LEU A 87 -9.12 -7.19 2.35
C LEU A 87 -8.36 -7.13 1.01
N PHE A 88 -7.25 -6.39 0.94
CA PHE A 88 -6.47 -6.24 -0.29
C PHE A 88 -6.03 -7.58 -0.88
N GLY A 89 -6.15 -7.75 -2.20
CA GLY A 89 -5.76 -8.93 -2.95
C GLY A 89 -6.70 -10.12 -2.82
N SER A 90 -6.55 -11.10 -3.71
CA SER A 90 -7.34 -12.34 -3.69
C SER A 90 -6.93 -13.28 -2.56
N GLU A 91 -7.79 -14.24 -2.26
CA GLU A 91 -7.48 -15.34 -1.34
C GLU A 91 -6.25 -16.11 -1.83
N ASN A 92 -5.24 -16.25 -0.97
CA ASN A 92 -3.91 -16.82 -1.29
C ASN A 92 -3.12 -16.11 -2.40
N GLY A 93 -3.64 -15.04 -3.00
CA GLY A 93 -2.99 -14.31 -4.09
C GLY A 93 -1.75 -13.52 -3.66
N LEU A 94 -1.59 -13.26 -2.36
CA LEU A 94 -0.52 -12.45 -1.78
C LEU A 94 0.59 -13.28 -1.12
N VAL A 95 0.53 -14.61 -1.23
CA VAL A 95 1.52 -15.50 -0.59
C VAL A 95 2.90 -15.25 -1.18
N GLY A 96 3.86 -14.90 -0.32
CA GLY A 96 5.24 -14.59 -0.69
C GLY A 96 5.46 -13.18 -1.24
N SER A 97 4.41 -12.36 -1.38
CA SER A 97 4.52 -11.01 -1.91
C SER A 97 5.20 -10.06 -0.93
N THR A 98 6.02 -9.14 -1.44
CA THR A 98 6.36 -7.88 -0.76
C THR A 98 5.41 -6.79 -1.24
N ILE A 99 4.84 -6.01 -0.32
CA ILE A 99 3.91 -4.92 -0.65
C ILE A 99 4.55 -3.58 -0.28
N ILE A 100 4.59 -2.64 -1.21
CA ILE A 100 4.99 -1.25 -0.96
C ILE A 100 3.73 -0.37 -0.97
N LEU A 101 3.38 0.20 0.18
CA LEU A 101 2.29 1.16 0.34
C LEU A 101 2.86 2.57 0.32
N MET A 102 2.68 3.28 -0.81
CA MET A 102 3.20 4.64 -0.97
C MET A 102 2.32 5.71 -0.34
N GLY A 103 1.09 5.36 0.03
CA GLY A 103 0.14 6.24 0.68
C GLY A 103 0.40 6.45 2.18
N CYS A 104 -0.30 7.41 2.74
CA CYS A 104 -0.16 7.81 4.14
C CYS A 104 -0.56 6.69 5.11
N ASN A 105 0.10 6.66 6.26
CA ASN A 105 -0.26 5.87 7.44
C ASN A 105 -0.28 4.34 7.22
N GLY A 106 0.46 3.85 6.22
CA GLY A 106 0.46 2.43 5.87
C GLY A 106 0.98 1.51 6.98
N THR A 107 1.69 2.00 8.01
CA THR A 107 2.04 1.20 9.20
C THR A 107 1.16 1.45 10.44
N ASN A 108 0.17 2.33 10.38
CA ASN A 108 -0.65 2.70 11.55
C ASN A 108 -1.91 1.84 11.74
N SER A 109 -1.98 0.66 11.13
CA SER A 109 -3.09 -0.28 11.30
C SER A 109 -2.56 -1.69 11.58
N GLU A 110 -2.40 -2.02 12.87
CA GLU A 110 -1.96 -3.36 13.31
C GLU A 110 -2.87 -4.47 12.78
N HIS A 111 -4.19 -4.23 12.73
CA HIS A 111 -5.15 -5.17 12.17
C HIS A 111 -4.84 -5.51 10.71
N MET A 112 -4.59 -4.49 9.88
CA MET A 112 -4.21 -4.68 8.48
C MET A 112 -2.89 -5.45 8.36
N ILE A 113 -1.86 -5.03 9.11
CA ILE A 113 -0.53 -5.64 9.09
C ILE A 113 -0.63 -7.14 9.43
N ASN A 114 -1.31 -7.46 10.54
CA ASN A 114 -1.49 -8.84 10.98
C ASN A 114 -2.26 -9.66 9.95
N LYS A 115 -3.36 -9.13 9.39
CA LYS A 115 -4.15 -9.84 8.38
C LYS A 115 -3.36 -10.11 7.10
N LEU A 116 -2.56 -9.17 6.62
CA LEU A 116 -1.72 -9.40 5.45
C LEU A 116 -0.64 -10.46 5.72
N PHE A 117 -0.01 -10.45 6.90
CA PHE A 117 0.95 -11.50 7.29
C PHE A 117 0.31 -12.88 7.54
N GLU A 118 -0.94 -12.93 8.02
CA GLU A 118 -1.72 -14.17 8.10
C GLU A 118 -1.99 -14.74 6.70
N ARG A 119 -2.19 -13.88 5.71
CA ARG A 119 -2.41 -14.24 4.29
C ARG A 119 -1.13 -14.55 3.52
N GLY A 120 0.02 -14.61 4.19
CA GLY A 120 1.28 -15.06 3.62
C GLY A 120 2.11 -13.97 2.96
N VAL A 121 1.78 -12.68 3.11
CA VAL A 121 2.66 -11.57 2.70
C VAL A 121 4.00 -11.71 3.41
N LYS A 122 5.09 -11.54 2.67
CA LYS A 122 6.46 -11.68 3.20
C LYS A 122 6.91 -10.42 3.94
N ALA A 123 6.63 -9.25 3.35
CA ALA A 123 7.03 -7.97 3.89
C ALA A 123 6.08 -6.85 3.45
N ILE A 124 5.97 -5.82 4.30
CA ILE A 124 5.23 -4.60 4.04
C ILE A 124 6.21 -3.44 4.20
N ILE A 125 6.29 -2.58 3.19
CA ILE A 125 7.10 -1.36 3.20
C ILE A 125 6.13 -0.19 3.09
N ALA A 126 6.09 0.67 4.10
CA ALA A 126 5.04 1.67 4.19
C ALA A 126 5.45 2.88 5.03
N TRP A 127 4.75 4.00 4.86
CA TRP A 127 4.94 5.21 5.65
C TRP A 127 4.19 5.15 6.98
N ASN A 128 4.80 5.64 8.05
CA ASN A 128 4.22 5.67 9.40
C ASN A 128 3.38 6.92 9.73
N GLY A 129 3.07 7.72 8.72
CA GLY A 129 2.30 8.95 8.84
C GLY A 129 1.96 9.54 7.48
N TYR A 130 1.67 10.84 7.44
CA TYR A 130 1.45 11.57 6.18
C TYR A 130 2.74 11.65 5.37
N VAL A 131 2.61 11.71 4.04
CA VAL A 131 3.75 11.81 3.15
C VAL A 131 3.43 12.71 1.97
N ASP A 132 4.40 13.50 1.54
CA ASP A 132 4.31 14.31 0.34
C ASP A 132 4.32 13.41 -0.91
N LEU A 133 3.49 13.78 -1.91
CA LEU A 133 3.29 12.99 -3.11
C LEU A 133 4.58 12.86 -3.94
N GLU A 134 5.31 13.95 -4.13
CA GLU A 134 6.55 13.90 -4.89
C GLU A 134 7.64 13.19 -4.11
N TYR A 135 7.66 13.34 -2.79
CA TYR A 135 8.66 12.72 -1.95
C TYR A 135 8.50 11.19 -1.91
N THR A 136 7.28 10.66 -1.74
CA THR A 136 7.03 9.21 -1.77
C THR A 136 7.41 8.59 -3.12
N ASP A 137 7.15 9.29 -4.23
CA ASP A 137 7.55 8.86 -5.57
C ASP A 137 9.08 8.80 -5.72
N LYS A 138 9.77 9.86 -5.31
CA LYS A 138 11.24 9.93 -5.35
C LYS A 138 11.87 8.85 -4.47
N VAL A 139 11.38 8.67 -3.25
CA VAL A 139 11.88 7.66 -2.30
C VAL A 139 11.66 6.24 -2.85
N THR A 140 10.46 5.94 -3.37
CA THR A 140 10.15 4.62 -3.92
C THR A 140 11.00 4.31 -5.16
N LEU A 141 11.21 5.29 -6.04
CA LEU A 141 12.09 5.11 -7.19
C LEU A 141 13.53 4.80 -6.77
N ASN A 142 14.08 5.53 -5.79
CA ASN A 142 15.43 5.27 -5.29
C ASN A 142 15.51 3.92 -4.56
N LEU A 143 14.49 3.54 -3.79
CA LEU A 143 14.39 2.22 -3.17
C LEU A 143 14.50 1.10 -4.21
N LEU A 144 13.71 1.18 -5.29
CA LEU A 144 13.74 0.17 -6.36
C LEU A 144 15.08 0.12 -7.09
N LYS A 145 15.73 1.27 -7.32
CA LYS A 145 17.08 1.30 -7.90
C LYS A 145 18.09 0.64 -6.98
N THR A 146 18.07 0.97 -5.69
CA THR A 146 18.98 0.37 -4.71
C THR A 146 18.78 -1.14 -4.60
N VAL A 147 17.54 -1.65 -4.66
CA VAL A 147 17.28 -3.09 -4.65
C VAL A 147 17.76 -3.77 -5.95
N TYR A 148 17.37 -3.25 -7.12
CA TYR A 148 17.54 -3.97 -8.38
C TYR A 148 18.80 -3.62 -9.17
N GLU A 149 19.37 -2.43 -8.99
CA GLU A 149 20.60 -2.00 -9.66
C GLU A 149 21.82 -2.22 -8.76
N GLU A 150 21.69 -2.04 -7.45
CA GLU A 150 22.80 -2.24 -6.50
C GLU A 150 22.79 -3.62 -5.82
N GLY A 151 21.69 -4.37 -5.94
CA GLY A 151 21.58 -5.74 -5.43
C GLY A 151 21.35 -5.85 -3.92
N LEU A 152 20.90 -4.79 -3.25
CA LEU A 152 20.53 -4.84 -1.83
C LEU A 152 19.18 -5.52 -1.63
N ASP A 153 18.99 -6.13 -0.46
CA ASP A 153 17.65 -6.56 -0.07
C ASP A 153 16.79 -5.38 0.41
N PHE A 154 15.50 -5.60 0.57
CA PHE A 154 14.58 -4.54 0.98
C PHE A 154 14.88 -3.91 2.36
N PRO A 155 15.19 -4.65 3.44
CA PRO A 155 15.51 -4.01 4.72
C PRO A 155 16.77 -3.14 4.63
N GLU A 156 17.85 -3.63 4.01
CA GLU A 156 19.09 -2.85 3.83
C GLU A 156 18.85 -1.62 2.94
N ALA A 157 18.06 -1.77 1.88
CA ALA A 157 17.72 -0.66 1.00
C ALA A 157 16.88 0.41 1.71
N VAL A 158 15.90 0.02 2.54
CA VAL A 158 15.11 0.97 3.34
C VAL A 158 16.01 1.72 4.33
N GLU A 159 16.91 1.03 5.03
CA GLU A 159 17.87 1.67 5.93
C GLU A 159 18.77 2.68 5.20
N LYS A 160 19.33 2.28 4.05
CA LYS A 160 20.18 3.14 3.22
C LYS A 160 19.43 4.37 2.72
N ILE A 161 18.19 4.19 2.24
CA ILE A 161 17.36 5.29 1.75
C ILE A 161 17.00 6.24 2.90
N MET A 162 16.60 5.74 4.06
CA MET A 162 16.28 6.57 5.23
C MET A 162 17.51 7.30 5.78
N LYS A 163 18.71 6.74 5.64
CA LYS A 163 19.97 7.41 6.01
C LYS A 163 20.32 8.55 5.04
N ASN A 164 20.12 8.34 3.75
CA ASN A 164 20.56 9.28 2.70
C ASN A 164 19.53 10.37 2.40
N MET A 165 18.25 10.02 2.35
CA MET A 165 17.15 10.92 2.00
C MET A 165 16.41 11.45 3.23
N GLY A 166 16.44 10.73 4.35
CA GLY A 166 15.82 11.13 5.60
C GLY A 166 14.31 10.89 5.67
N LEU A 167 13.68 11.59 6.60
CA LEU A 167 12.23 11.63 6.78
C LEU A 167 11.59 12.50 5.70
N ASP A 168 10.28 12.32 5.50
CA ASP A 168 9.48 13.24 4.71
C ASP A 168 9.71 14.70 5.18
N PRO A 169 10.07 15.63 4.28
CA PRO A 169 10.47 16.97 4.68
C PRO A 169 9.30 17.81 5.22
N VAL A 170 8.06 17.49 4.85
CA VAL A 170 6.85 18.22 5.24
C VAL A 170 6.26 17.63 6.52
N TRP A 171 6.02 16.33 6.53
CA TRP A 171 5.26 15.60 7.55
C TRP A 171 6.14 14.86 8.56
N LYS A 172 7.45 14.78 8.32
CA LYS A 172 8.43 14.11 9.18
C LYS A 172 8.15 12.62 9.40
N SER A 173 7.39 11.99 8.51
CA SER A 173 7.13 10.56 8.54
C SER A 173 8.30 9.77 7.95
N LYS A 174 8.39 8.50 8.34
CA LYS A 174 9.47 7.58 8.00
C LYS A 174 8.92 6.42 7.15
N LEU A 175 9.71 5.97 6.19
CA LEU A 175 9.47 4.71 5.50
C LEU A 175 9.99 3.55 6.35
N GLU A 176 9.14 2.58 6.60
CA GLU A 176 9.41 1.44 7.47
C GLU A 176 9.36 0.14 6.68
N TYR A 177 10.20 -0.81 7.08
CA TYR A 177 10.17 -2.20 6.61
C TYR A 177 9.63 -3.09 7.72
N LEU A 178 8.53 -3.79 7.45
CA LEU A 178 7.92 -4.75 8.35
C LEU A 178 8.02 -6.14 7.72
N ALA A 179 8.52 -7.11 8.47
CA ALA A 179 8.48 -8.52 8.11
C ALA A 179 7.88 -9.32 9.25
N LYS A 180 7.20 -10.43 8.92
CA LYS A 180 6.66 -11.33 9.93
C LYS A 180 7.82 -11.84 10.80
N PRO A 181 7.75 -11.73 12.14
CA PRO A 181 8.73 -12.36 13.02
C PRO A 181 8.78 -13.86 12.71
N ILE A 182 9.97 -14.40 12.47
CA ILE A 182 10.15 -15.86 12.41
C ILE A 182 9.77 -16.36 13.81
N PRO A 183 8.78 -17.28 13.94
CA PRO A 183 8.52 -17.88 15.23
C PRO A 183 9.82 -18.51 15.72
N ASN A 184 10.28 -18.13 16.92
CA ASN A 184 11.40 -18.83 17.55
C ASN A 184 11.03 -20.32 17.58
N SER A 185 11.83 -21.12 16.85
CA SER A 185 11.74 -22.58 16.82
C SER A 185 11.93 -23.19 18.19
#